data_AF-A0A926NP35-F1
#
_entry.id   AF-A0A926NP35-F1
#
_cell.length_a   1.000
_cell.length_b   1.000
_cell.length_c   1.000
_cell.angle_alpha   90.00
_cell.angle_beta   90.00
_cell.angle_gamma   90.00
#
_symmetry.space_group_name_H-M   'P 1'
#
loop_
_entity.id
_entity.type
_entity.pdbx_description
1 polymer ?
#
loop_
_entity_poly.entity_id
_entity_poly.type
_entity_poly.pdbx_seq_one_letter_code
_entity_poly.pdbx_strand_id
1 'polypeptide(L)'
;MLLMVACGNEEEASGSKKEDPKLKTEETSAKKETTEKVEETSASQGDNEVLNPNIAEESQGNVEVVYTNKKPKYSHDMDGFKVSVDQYQIVKVTDMNKDFYIEFDDQTEGYVVTAKVTIDNTTEKAMYYSPNFTIQLSNELDYILTDIAFVREEQPKSKIETEISKWAAGEKVSGLVSFTLTNAQFDSLKTVKPKFVIGGGVADNKQYSGSNQEKGIFDFTFSGEQQEATANATKFYPDQLTTGNMADKTMIFEKTDINETQQLDHIKVTLEGVQYAEVTPTEANKVRFSNFGDNGIVALTVKLDLDNQSDAPLSMRNIDSKVVLDNDRGNIFAQGMVEPSEPKEINAGEQGEKYHVFMFRKDEFELFKTFDLEFGPFVGEDGKDLFKGKTLTFALPR
;
A
#
# COMPACT_ATOMS: atom_id res chain seq x y z
N MET A 1 -21.35 55.69 -40.62
CA MET A 1 -21.52 54.96 -41.89
C MET A 1 -21.26 53.49 -41.56
N LEU A 2 -22.34 52.77 -41.28
CA LEU A 2 -23.03 51.85 -42.20
C LEU A 2 -22.29 50.48 -42.25
N LEU A 3 -22.87 49.29 -42.19
CA LEU A 3 -24.26 48.81 -42.13
C LEU A 3 -24.27 47.26 -42.01
N MET A 4 -25.35 46.73 -41.43
CA MET A 4 -26.21 45.58 -41.88
C MET A 4 -25.62 44.14 -41.85
N VAL A 5 -26.20 43.15 -41.16
CA VAL A 5 -27.57 42.53 -41.16
C VAL A 5 -27.72 41.35 -42.14
N ALA A 6 -28.13 40.18 -41.61
CA ALA A 6 -29.22 39.26 -42.08
C ALA A 6 -29.04 37.87 -41.40
N CYS A 7 -29.93 37.35 -40.54
CA CYS A 7 -31.27 36.72 -40.74
C CYS A 7 -31.23 35.48 -41.65
N GLY A 8 -31.47 34.27 -41.13
CA GLY A 8 -32.80 33.60 -41.00
C GLY A 8 -32.84 32.41 -41.99
N ASN A 9 -33.65 31.34 -41.93
CA ASN A 9 -34.76 30.87 -41.10
C ASN A 9 -35.06 29.38 -41.52
N GLU A 10 -35.78 28.61 -40.68
CA GLU A 10 -36.89 27.64 -41.00
C GLU A 10 -36.76 26.55 -42.10
N GLU A 11 -37.47 25.42 -42.15
CA GLU A 11 -38.36 24.60 -41.31
C GLU A 11 -38.67 23.32 -42.13
N GLU A 12 -39.12 22.26 -41.43
CA GLU A 12 -40.14 21.28 -41.83
C GLU A 12 -39.98 20.24 -43.00
N ALA A 13 -40.02 18.98 -42.55
CA ALA A 13 -41.13 18.01 -42.75
C ALA A 13 -41.05 16.89 -43.80
N SER A 14 -41.82 15.84 -43.45
CA SER A 14 -42.23 14.63 -44.21
C SER A 14 -41.23 13.46 -44.18
N GLY A 15 -41.59 12.22 -43.85
CA GLY A 15 -42.86 11.56 -43.62
C GLY A 15 -42.61 10.04 -43.63
N SER A 16 -43.12 9.30 -42.64
CA SER A 16 -44.16 8.26 -42.81
C SER A 16 -43.71 6.81 -43.16
N LYS A 17 -43.84 5.95 -42.13
CA LYS A 17 -44.59 4.67 -42.07
C LYS A 17 -44.00 3.33 -42.57
N LYS A 18 -44.39 2.31 -41.76
CA LYS A 18 -44.63 0.86 -42.02
C LYS A 18 -43.37 -0.03 -41.93
N GLU A 19 -43.38 -1.23 -41.35
CA GLU A 19 -44.44 -2.15 -40.89
C GLU A 19 -43.79 -3.23 -40.00
N ASP A 20 -44.37 -3.52 -38.83
CA ASP A 20 -44.37 -4.86 -38.19
C ASP A 20 -45.28 -5.77 -39.05
N PRO A 21 -45.20 -7.14 -39.08
CA PRO A 21 -45.29 -7.96 -37.85
C PRO A 21 -44.74 -9.43 -37.87
N LYS A 22 -44.57 -9.97 -36.65
CA LYS A 22 -44.93 -11.33 -36.12
C LYS A 22 -44.68 -12.63 -36.93
N LEU A 23 -44.10 -13.63 -36.24
CA LEU A 23 -44.70 -14.93 -35.78
C LEU A 23 -43.57 -15.83 -35.19
N LYS A 24 -43.58 -16.27 -33.90
CA LYS A 24 -44.18 -17.52 -33.34
C LYS A 24 -43.68 -18.80 -34.04
N THR A 25 -43.15 -19.89 -33.43
CA THR A 25 -43.26 -20.48 -32.08
C THR A 25 -42.21 -21.62 -31.93
N GLU A 26 -41.98 -22.06 -30.68
CA GLU A 26 -41.67 -23.43 -30.18
C GLU A 26 -40.21 -23.96 -30.08
N GLU A 27 -39.79 -24.13 -28.80
CA GLU A 27 -39.17 -25.29 -28.10
C GLU A 27 -38.34 -26.30 -28.93
N THR A 28 -37.21 -26.86 -28.49
CA THR A 28 -36.60 -27.13 -27.18
C THR A 28 -35.14 -27.57 -27.43
N SER A 29 -34.22 -27.31 -26.51
CA SER A 29 -33.27 -28.32 -25.98
C SER A 29 -32.09 -27.61 -25.30
N ALA A 30 -31.96 -27.90 -24.01
CA ALA A 30 -30.89 -27.42 -23.15
C ALA A 30 -29.53 -27.98 -23.56
N LYS A 31 -28.53 -27.11 -23.62
CA LYS A 31 -27.12 -27.48 -23.42
C LYS A 31 -26.46 -26.43 -22.53
N LYS A 32 -26.06 -26.87 -21.34
CA LYS A 32 -25.20 -26.14 -20.41
C LYS A 32 -23.91 -25.74 -21.13
N GLU A 33 -23.66 -24.45 -21.22
CA GLU A 33 -22.31 -23.90 -21.30
C GLU A 33 -22.12 -22.97 -20.10
N THR A 34 -21.08 -23.28 -19.35
CA THR A 34 -20.61 -22.58 -18.16
C THR A 34 -19.95 -21.29 -18.63
N THR A 35 -20.63 -20.15 -18.45
CA THR A 35 -20.00 -18.85 -18.68
C THR A 35 -19.15 -18.51 -17.45
N GLU A 36 -17.83 -18.44 -17.67
CA GLU A 36 -16.89 -17.78 -16.77
C GLU A 36 -17.41 -16.37 -16.45
N LYS A 37 -17.65 -16.13 -15.16
CA LYS A 37 -17.97 -14.82 -14.63
C LYS A 37 -16.65 -14.08 -14.48
N VAL A 38 -16.28 -13.31 -15.50
CA VAL A 38 -15.26 -12.26 -15.38
C VAL A 38 -15.79 -11.27 -14.34
N GLU A 39 -15.07 -11.14 -13.22
CA GLU A 39 -15.34 -10.11 -12.22
C GLU A 39 -15.09 -8.73 -12.84
N GLU A 40 -16.17 -8.01 -13.12
CA GLU A 40 -16.12 -6.58 -13.41
C GLU A 40 -15.60 -5.82 -12.17
N THR A 41 -14.38 -5.30 -12.29
CA THR A 41 -13.89 -4.16 -11.53
C THR A 41 -14.65 -2.91 -11.96
N SER A 42 -15.79 -2.66 -11.33
CA SER A 42 -16.57 -1.44 -11.54
C SER A 42 -16.02 -0.30 -10.66
N ALA A 43 -15.11 0.51 -11.20
CA ALA A 43 -15.00 1.91 -10.81
C ALA A 43 -16.21 2.64 -11.42
N SER A 44 -17.24 2.94 -10.62
CA SER A 44 -18.38 3.72 -11.10
C SER A 44 -18.10 5.21 -10.90
N GLN A 45 -17.86 5.95 -11.98
CA GLN A 45 -18.24 7.36 -12.01
C GLN A 45 -19.78 7.43 -11.88
N GLY A 46 -20.27 8.05 -10.81
CA GLY A 46 -21.69 8.36 -10.65
C GLY A 46 -22.49 7.47 -9.69
N ASP A 47 -22.05 7.33 -8.43
CA ASP A 47 -22.99 7.20 -7.33
C ASP A 47 -22.95 8.54 -6.58
N ASN A 48 -23.99 9.37 -6.75
CA ASN A 48 -24.05 10.70 -6.12
C ASN A 48 -24.32 10.63 -4.61
N GLU A 49 -24.50 9.42 -4.06
CA GLU A 49 -24.69 9.25 -2.63
C GLU A 49 -23.38 9.55 -1.88
N VAL A 50 -23.45 10.54 -1.00
CA VAL A 50 -22.33 10.95 -0.16
C VAL A 50 -22.19 9.92 0.97
N LEU A 51 -21.03 9.30 1.08
CA LEU A 51 -20.72 8.26 2.08
C LEU A 51 -20.85 8.79 3.51
N ASN A 52 -20.50 10.05 3.72
CA ASN A 52 -20.57 10.72 5.01
C ASN A 52 -21.43 12.00 4.92
N PRO A 53 -22.73 11.91 5.24
CA PRO A 53 -23.63 13.06 5.15
C PRO A 53 -23.25 14.20 6.12
N ASN A 54 -22.55 13.88 7.23
CA ASN A 54 -22.15 14.86 8.24
C ASN A 54 -21.24 15.96 7.66
N ILE A 55 -20.53 15.69 6.57
CA ILE A 55 -19.69 16.70 5.90
C ILE A 55 -20.52 17.91 5.50
N ALA A 56 -21.69 17.71 4.87
CA ALA A 56 -22.56 18.82 4.47
C ALA A 56 -23.24 19.46 5.68
N GLU A 57 -23.72 18.65 6.63
CA GLU A 57 -24.47 19.12 7.80
C GLU A 57 -23.61 19.96 8.75
N GLU A 58 -22.41 19.48 9.07
CA GLU A 58 -21.51 20.13 10.01
C GLU A 58 -20.80 21.32 9.37
N SER A 59 -20.25 21.17 8.16
CA SER A 59 -19.54 22.28 7.49
C SER A 59 -20.46 23.39 7.00
N GLN A 60 -21.76 23.09 6.82
CA GLN A 60 -22.74 23.97 6.16
C GLN A 60 -22.36 24.36 4.72
N GLY A 61 -21.39 23.67 4.12
CA GLY A 61 -20.91 23.91 2.76
C GLY A 61 -21.58 23.03 1.71
N ASN A 62 -21.24 23.30 0.45
CA ASN A 62 -21.66 22.50 -0.70
C ASN A 62 -20.67 21.34 -0.91
N VAL A 63 -21.20 20.13 -1.03
CA VAL A 63 -20.42 18.89 -1.19
C VAL A 63 -20.57 18.32 -2.60
N GLU A 64 -19.44 18.02 -3.25
CA GLU A 64 -19.37 17.38 -4.57
C GLU A 64 -18.51 16.11 -4.48
N VAL A 65 -19.04 14.97 -4.92
CA VAL A 65 -18.27 13.71 -4.96
C VAL A 65 -17.25 13.77 -6.10
N VAL A 66 -15.97 13.61 -5.76
CA VAL A 66 -14.85 13.66 -6.71
C VAL A 66 -14.47 12.25 -7.16
N TYR A 67 -14.39 11.32 -6.22
CA TYR A 67 -13.97 9.95 -6.48
C TYR A 67 -14.52 9.00 -5.43
N THR A 68 -14.91 7.79 -5.84
CA THR A 68 -15.35 6.73 -4.93
C THR A 68 -14.62 5.44 -5.29
N ASN A 69 -13.94 4.84 -4.30
CA ASN A 69 -13.41 3.49 -4.42
C ASN A 69 -14.23 2.54 -3.54
N LYS A 70 -15.10 1.75 -4.18
CA LYS A 70 -16.00 0.80 -3.50
C LYS A 70 -15.34 -0.50 -3.07
N LYS A 71 -14.13 -0.80 -3.57
CA LYS A 71 -13.42 -2.07 -3.33
C LYS A 71 -11.90 -1.84 -3.36
N PRO A 72 -11.34 -1.11 -2.38
CA PRO A 72 -9.92 -0.77 -2.38
C PRO A 72 -9.03 -1.98 -2.08
N LYS A 73 -9.59 -3.05 -1.48
CA LYS A 73 -8.88 -4.28 -1.09
C LYS A 73 -7.74 -4.02 -0.09
N TYR A 74 -7.86 -2.99 0.75
CA TYR A 74 -6.89 -2.75 1.82
C TYR A 74 -7.24 -3.63 3.02
N SER A 75 -6.34 -4.53 3.38
CA SER A 75 -6.49 -5.44 4.51
C SER A 75 -5.14 -5.69 5.14
N HIS A 76 -5.04 -5.45 6.43
CA HIS A 76 -3.84 -5.69 7.23
C HIS A 76 -4.19 -6.66 8.36
N ASP A 77 -3.49 -7.79 8.41
CA ASP A 77 -3.65 -8.84 9.41
C ASP A 77 -2.44 -8.83 10.34
N MET A 78 -2.67 -8.51 11.61
CA MET A 78 -1.65 -8.53 12.65
C MET A 78 -1.93 -9.72 13.57
N ASP A 79 -1.64 -10.92 13.07
CA ASP A 79 -1.76 -12.19 13.80
C ASP A 79 -3.18 -12.52 14.29
N GLY A 80 -4.16 -12.34 13.41
CA GLY A 80 -5.58 -12.57 13.69
C GLY A 80 -6.32 -11.31 14.15
N PHE A 81 -5.64 -10.19 14.37
CA PHE A 81 -6.28 -8.89 14.49
C PHE A 81 -6.27 -8.18 13.13
N LYS A 82 -7.44 -8.12 12.49
CA LYS A 82 -7.55 -7.68 11.10
C LYS A 82 -8.18 -6.30 11.01
N VAL A 83 -7.58 -5.43 10.21
CA VAL A 83 -8.11 -4.10 9.90
C VAL A 83 -8.23 -3.95 8.39
N SER A 84 -9.43 -3.61 7.91
CA SER A 84 -9.70 -3.42 6.49
C SER A 84 -10.33 -2.07 6.19
N VAL A 85 -10.10 -1.58 4.96
CA VAL A 85 -10.88 -0.48 4.39
C VAL A 85 -11.83 -1.08 3.36
N ASP A 86 -13.13 -0.95 3.63
CA ASP A 86 -14.17 -1.58 2.80
C ASP A 86 -14.49 -0.72 1.58
N GLN A 87 -14.47 0.61 1.77
CA GLN A 87 -14.62 1.62 0.72
C GLN A 87 -14.12 2.97 1.21
N TYR A 88 -13.79 3.87 0.30
CA TYR A 88 -13.61 5.29 0.63
C TYR A 88 -14.14 6.20 -0.46
N GLN A 89 -14.47 7.43 -0.08
CA GLN A 89 -14.96 8.47 -0.96
C GLN A 89 -14.18 9.77 -0.70
N ILE A 90 -13.86 10.46 -1.78
CA ILE A 90 -13.28 11.80 -1.77
C ILE A 90 -14.35 12.76 -2.23
N VAL A 91 -14.60 13.79 -1.43
CA VAL A 91 -15.51 14.88 -1.77
C VAL A 91 -14.78 16.21 -1.75
N LYS A 92 -15.18 17.12 -2.63
CA LYS A 92 -14.83 18.54 -2.53
C LYS A 92 -15.90 19.24 -1.71
N VAL A 93 -15.47 20.10 -0.79
CA VAL A 93 -16.36 20.96 0.00
C VAL A 93 -16.05 22.41 -0.33
N THR A 94 -17.07 23.21 -0.56
CA THR A 94 -16.96 24.65 -0.87
C THR A 94 -17.95 25.46 -0.05
N ASP A 95 -17.67 26.75 0.14
CA ASP A 95 -18.54 27.66 0.92
C ASP A 95 -18.76 27.16 2.35
N MET A 96 -17.72 26.60 2.97
CA MET A 96 -17.78 26.11 4.34
C MET A 96 -17.95 27.27 5.33
N ASN A 97 -18.66 27.01 6.42
CA ASN A 97 -18.64 27.88 7.58
C ASN A 97 -17.20 28.07 8.07
N LYS A 98 -16.88 29.30 8.48
CA LYS A 98 -15.58 29.67 9.02
C LYS A 98 -15.18 28.89 10.27
N ASP A 99 -16.09 28.18 10.92
CA ASP A 99 -15.75 27.34 12.08
C ASP A 99 -14.78 26.19 11.74
N PHE A 100 -14.65 25.81 10.45
CA PHE A 100 -13.74 24.75 9.97
C PHE A 100 -12.38 25.27 9.46
N TYR A 101 -12.05 26.53 9.73
CA TYR A 101 -10.83 27.12 9.19
C TYR A 101 -9.55 26.42 9.67
N ILE A 102 -9.56 25.79 10.86
CA ILE A 102 -8.37 25.11 11.41
C ILE A 102 -8.08 23.83 10.61
N GLU A 103 -9.12 23.04 10.33
CA GLU A 103 -9.05 21.78 9.59
C GLU A 103 -8.59 21.99 8.13
N PHE A 104 -8.84 23.18 7.57
CA PHE A 104 -8.53 23.52 6.19
C PHE A 104 -7.52 24.67 6.04
N ASP A 105 -6.71 24.95 7.06
CA ASP A 105 -5.62 25.94 7.01
C ASP A 105 -6.07 27.33 6.50
N ASP A 106 -7.00 27.95 7.23
CA ASP A 106 -7.67 29.22 6.93
C ASP A 106 -8.53 29.25 5.64
N GLN A 107 -8.72 28.10 4.97
CA GLN A 107 -9.52 28.00 3.75
C GLN A 107 -10.99 27.69 4.06
N THR A 108 -11.88 28.10 3.15
CA THR A 108 -13.34 27.82 3.19
C THR A 108 -13.75 26.84 2.10
N GLU A 109 -12.76 26.21 1.46
CA GLU A 109 -12.91 25.14 0.50
C GLU A 109 -11.75 24.16 0.65
N GLY A 110 -11.99 22.90 0.31
CA GLY A 110 -11.00 21.83 0.41
C GLY A 110 -11.60 20.48 0.06
N TYR A 111 -10.93 19.42 0.48
CA TYR A 111 -11.34 18.05 0.22
C TYR A 111 -11.43 17.25 1.51
N VAL A 112 -12.40 16.33 1.55
CA VAL A 112 -12.54 15.36 2.64
C VAL A 112 -12.48 13.97 2.07
N VAL A 113 -11.59 13.14 2.60
CA VAL A 113 -11.58 11.70 2.36
C VAL A 113 -12.30 11.04 3.52
N THR A 114 -13.36 10.29 3.26
CA THR A 114 -13.98 9.40 4.27
C THR A 114 -13.73 7.96 3.87
N ALA A 115 -13.18 7.17 4.78
CA ALA A 115 -13.01 5.73 4.63
C ALA A 115 -13.91 4.97 5.59
N LYS A 116 -14.62 3.96 5.09
CA LYS A 116 -15.32 2.97 5.90
C LYS A 116 -14.34 1.87 6.26
N VAL A 117 -14.05 1.74 7.55
CA VAL A 117 -13.09 0.78 8.07
C VAL A 117 -13.79 -0.30 8.88
N THR A 118 -13.21 -1.49 8.89
CA THR A 118 -13.65 -2.61 9.73
C THR A 118 -12.47 -3.15 10.54
N ILE A 119 -12.69 -3.28 11.85
CA ILE A 119 -11.77 -3.87 12.82
C ILE A 119 -12.38 -5.21 13.24
N ASP A 120 -11.64 -6.30 13.04
CA ASP A 120 -12.07 -7.68 13.24
C ASP A 120 -11.03 -8.40 14.10
N ASN A 121 -11.30 -8.49 15.40
CA ASN A 121 -10.46 -9.22 16.34
C ASN A 121 -10.84 -10.69 16.32
N THR A 122 -10.22 -11.48 15.43
CA THR A 122 -10.49 -12.92 15.32
C THR A 122 -9.75 -13.77 16.35
N THR A 123 -8.96 -13.14 17.23
CA THR A 123 -8.20 -13.83 18.27
C THR A 123 -9.10 -14.30 19.42
N GLU A 124 -8.60 -15.23 20.23
CA GLU A 124 -9.32 -15.75 21.41
C GLU A 124 -9.27 -14.80 22.63
N LYS A 125 -8.54 -13.68 22.52
CA LYS A 125 -8.33 -12.74 23.61
C LYS A 125 -8.72 -11.31 23.21
N ALA A 126 -9.03 -10.49 24.21
CA ALA A 126 -9.18 -9.06 23.96
C ALA A 126 -7.81 -8.47 23.61
N MET A 127 -7.79 -7.56 22.64
CA MET A 127 -6.58 -6.93 22.15
C MET A 127 -6.68 -5.41 22.29
N TYR A 128 -5.53 -4.76 22.44
CA TYR A 128 -5.37 -3.32 22.45
C TYR A 128 -4.84 -2.86 21.09
N TYR A 129 -5.60 -1.99 20.44
CA TYR A 129 -5.28 -1.38 19.16
C TYR A 129 -5.81 0.05 19.15
N SER A 130 -4.91 1.02 18.98
CA SER A 130 -5.27 2.42 18.78
C SER A 130 -5.22 2.72 17.28
N PRO A 131 -6.38 2.85 16.60
CA PRO A 131 -6.39 3.06 15.16
C PRO A 131 -5.59 4.30 14.78
N ASN A 132 -4.62 4.12 13.89
CA ASN A 132 -3.81 5.20 13.36
C ASN A 132 -3.74 5.03 11.84
N PHE A 133 -4.61 5.76 11.14
CA PHE A 133 -4.62 5.77 9.68
C PHE A 133 -3.99 7.06 9.18
N THR A 134 -3.21 6.96 8.10
CA THR A 134 -2.61 8.14 7.45
C THR A 134 -2.68 8.04 5.94
N ILE A 135 -2.70 9.18 5.26
CA ILE A 135 -2.41 9.28 3.84
C ILE A 135 -0.99 9.83 3.70
N GLN A 136 -0.04 8.97 3.39
CA GLN A 136 1.34 9.33 3.10
C GLN A 136 1.43 10.01 1.73
N LEU A 137 2.14 11.13 1.66
CA LEU A 137 2.37 11.90 0.44
C LEU A 137 3.77 11.60 -0.11
N SER A 138 4.71 12.54 0.01
CA SER A 138 6.03 12.45 -0.62
C SER A 138 6.95 11.44 0.06
N ASN A 139 6.80 11.21 1.36
CA ASN A 139 7.56 10.27 2.18
C ASN A 139 6.86 10.05 3.53
N GLU A 140 7.39 9.16 4.39
CA GLU A 140 6.81 8.81 5.70
C GLU A 140 6.66 9.99 6.69
N LEU A 141 7.34 11.12 6.48
CA LEU A 141 7.24 12.31 7.34
C LEU A 141 6.27 13.37 6.78
N ASP A 142 5.83 13.19 5.54
CA ASP A 142 4.89 14.06 4.83
C ASP A 142 3.58 13.30 4.66
N TYR A 143 2.65 13.48 5.59
CA TYR A 143 1.41 12.71 5.65
C TYR A 143 0.25 13.53 6.19
N ILE A 144 -0.96 13.10 5.84
CA ILE A 144 -2.23 13.60 6.37
C ILE A 144 -2.73 12.60 7.42
N LEU A 145 -2.99 13.09 8.62
CA LEU A 145 -3.55 12.32 9.73
C LEU A 145 -5.07 12.21 9.60
N THR A 146 -5.65 11.16 10.20
CA THR A 146 -7.08 11.16 10.46
C THR A 146 -7.47 12.28 11.42
N ASP A 147 -8.62 12.88 11.16
CA ASP A 147 -9.29 13.79 12.07
C ASP A 147 -10.66 13.24 12.49
N ILE A 148 -11.32 13.96 13.39
CA ILE A 148 -12.64 13.61 13.93
C ILE A 148 -13.73 14.57 13.47
N ALA A 149 -13.39 15.53 12.59
CA ALA A 149 -14.20 16.71 12.32
C ALA A 149 -15.59 16.34 11.79
N PHE A 150 -15.70 15.26 11.01
CA PHE A 150 -16.95 14.84 10.38
C PHE A 150 -17.37 13.41 10.74
N VAL A 151 -16.73 12.76 11.72
CA VAL A 151 -16.93 11.33 12.03
C VAL A 151 -17.00 11.03 13.51
N ARG A 152 -17.18 12.03 14.39
CA ARG A 152 -17.04 11.90 15.85
C ARG A 152 -17.89 10.75 16.44
N GLU A 153 -19.10 10.57 15.94
CA GLU A 153 -20.03 9.53 16.41
C GLU A 153 -19.90 8.22 15.61
N GLU A 154 -19.35 8.31 14.40
CA GLU A 154 -19.22 7.23 13.43
C GLU A 154 -17.89 6.49 13.52
N GLN A 155 -16.93 6.99 14.30
CA GLN A 155 -15.64 6.32 14.50
C GLN A 155 -15.82 4.88 14.99
N PRO A 156 -14.99 3.93 14.53
CA PRO A 156 -15.03 2.58 15.04
C PRO A 156 -14.70 2.57 16.53
N LYS A 157 -15.62 2.03 17.34
CA LYS A 157 -15.47 1.88 18.80
C LYS A 157 -15.98 0.48 19.20
N SER A 158 -15.31 -0.16 20.15
CA SER A 158 -15.81 -1.44 20.69
C SER A 158 -17.23 -1.26 21.23
N LYS A 159 -18.08 -2.23 20.93
CA LYS A 159 -19.46 -2.36 21.43
C LYS A 159 -19.53 -3.16 22.73
N ILE A 160 -18.44 -3.86 23.07
CA ILE A 160 -18.36 -4.77 24.23
C ILE A 160 -17.47 -4.17 25.32
N GLU A 161 -16.31 -3.63 24.94
CA GLU A 161 -15.34 -3.06 25.85
C GLU A 161 -15.61 -1.58 26.09
N THR A 162 -15.37 -1.12 27.32
CA THR A 162 -15.51 0.29 27.71
C THR A 162 -14.17 1.03 27.76
N GLU A 163 -13.07 0.28 27.80
CA GLU A 163 -11.72 0.84 27.77
C GLU A 163 -11.36 1.28 26.35
N ILE A 164 -10.82 2.49 26.22
CA ILE A 164 -10.41 3.04 24.94
C ILE A 164 -9.34 2.14 24.32
N SER A 165 -9.44 1.93 23.01
CA SER A 165 -8.52 1.10 22.23
C SER A 165 -8.54 -0.39 22.59
N LYS A 166 -9.44 -0.85 23.47
CA LYS A 166 -9.60 -2.28 23.76
C LYS A 166 -10.72 -2.86 22.91
N TRP A 167 -10.48 -4.02 22.33
CA TRP A 167 -11.39 -4.71 21.42
C TRP A 167 -11.60 -6.14 21.91
N ALA A 168 -12.86 -6.56 22.08
CA ALA A 168 -13.16 -7.87 22.65
C ALA A 168 -12.75 -9.00 21.69
N ALA A 169 -12.52 -10.19 22.24
CA ALA A 169 -12.27 -11.40 21.45
C ALA A 169 -13.47 -11.71 20.54
N GLY A 170 -13.21 -12.04 19.27
CA GLY A 170 -14.23 -12.32 18.27
C GLY A 170 -15.08 -11.10 17.86
N GLU A 171 -14.71 -9.89 18.28
CA GLU A 171 -15.49 -8.69 17.98
C GLU A 171 -15.18 -8.15 16.58
N LYS A 172 -16.24 -7.81 15.84
CA LYS A 172 -16.16 -7.15 14.55
C LYS A 172 -16.94 -5.83 14.57
N VAL A 173 -16.25 -4.73 14.33
CA VAL A 173 -16.80 -3.37 14.34
C VAL A 173 -16.45 -2.67 13.04
N SER A 174 -17.43 -2.02 12.43
CA SER A 174 -17.21 -1.08 11.33
C SER A 174 -17.50 0.34 11.79
N GLY A 175 -16.81 1.30 11.19
CA GLY A 175 -17.00 2.74 11.41
C GLY A 175 -16.43 3.57 10.28
N LEU A 176 -16.45 4.89 10.43
CA LEU A 176 -15.87 5.85 9.49
C LEU A 176 -14.62 6.49 10.08
N VAL A 177 -13.66 6.82 9.22
CA VAL A 177 -12.54 7.71 9.53
C VAL A 177 -12.46 8.78 8.45
N SER A 178 -12.09 10.01 8.82
CA SER A 178 -11.96 11.13 7.89
C SER A 178 -10.54 11.69 7.84
N PHE A 179 -10.23 12.31 6.70
CA PHE A 179 -9.03 13.10 6.47
C PHE A 179 -9.44 14.40 5.77
N THR A 180 -9.01 15.52 6.31
CA THR A 180 -9.18 16.86 5.74
C THR A 180 -7.95 17.27 4.96
N LEU A 181 -8.16 17.77 3.75
CA LEU A 181 -7.10 18.19 2.84
C LEU A 181 -7.41 19.61 2.34
N THR A 182 -6.40 20.46 2.38
CA THR A 182 -6.41 21.72 1.63
C THR A 182 -6.40 21.45 0.11
N ASN A 183 -6.77 22.46 -0.68
CA ASN A 183 -6.63 22.38 -2.15
C ASN A 183 -5.20 22.02 -2.58
N ALA A 184 -4.19 22.63 -1.94
CA ALA A 184 -2.78 22.39 -2.26
C ALA A 184 -2.35 20.95 -1.95
N GLN A 185 -2.78 20.39 -0.81
CA GLN A 185 -2.50 18.99 -0.48
C GLN A 185 -3.18 18.04 -1.46
N PHE A 186 -4.44 18.29 -1.84
CA PHE A 186 -5.13 17.46 -2.83
C PHE A 186 -4.44 17.53 -4.21
N ASP A 187 -4.03 18.71 -4.65
CA ASP A 187 -3.29 18.86 -5.91
C ASP A 187 -1.93 18.18 -5.89
N SER A 188 -1.26 18.15 -4.72
CA SER A 188 0.04 17.47 -4.57
C SER A 188 -0.03 15.96 -4.85
N LEU A 189 -1.20 15.33 -4.65
CA LEU A 189 -1.42 13.90 -4.93
C LEU A 189 -1.09 13.54 -6.38
N LYS A 190 -1.23 14.48 -7.32
CA LYS A 190 -0.92 14.30 -8.75
C LYS A 190 0.57 14.19 -9.05
N THR A 191 1.41 14.58 -8.09
CA THR A 191 2.87 14.66 -8.25
C THR A 191 3.63 13.57 -7.51
N VAL A 192 2.92 12.77 -6.70
CA VAL A 192 3.48 11.71 -5.86
C VAL A 192 2.71 10.41 -6.03
N LYS A 193 3.18 9.34 -5.39
CA LYS A 193 2.47 8.05 -5.29
C LYS A 193 1.95 7.89 -3.86
N PRO A 194 0.81 8.53 -3.53
CA PRO A 194 0.34 8.56 -2.15
C PRO A 194 -0.02 7.16 -1.66
N LYS A 195 0.16 6.91 -0.36
CA LYS A 195 -0.15 5.63 0.28
C LYS A 195 -1.21 5.80 1.35
N PHE A 196 -2.15 4.86 1.42
CA PHE A 196 -3.02 4.71 2.58
C PHE A 196 -2.33 3.76 3.55
N VAL A 197 -2.09 4.22 4.77
CA VAL A 197 -1.36 3.45 5.78
C VAL A 197 -2.31 3.08 6.92
N ILE A 198 -2.42 1.79 7.19
CA ILE A 198 -3.06 1.22 8.38
C ILE A 198 -1.94 0.96 9.39
N GLY A 199 -1.90 1.73 10.48
CA GLY A 199 -0.95 1.58 11.57
C GLY A 199 -1.62 1.52 12.93
N GLY A 200 -0.84 1.78 13.99
CA GLY A 200 -1.30 1.83 15.38
C GLY A 200 -0.71 0.71 16.24
N GLY A 201 -0.46 -0.44 15.61
CA GLY A 201 0.06 -1.65 16.22
C GLY A 201 -0.88 -2.29 17.23
N VAL A 202 -0.80 -3.61 17.37
CA VAL A 202 -1.68 -4.40 18.23
C VAL A 202 -0.90 -5.09 19.34
N ALA A 203 -1.46 -5.11 20.54
CA ALA A 203 -0.91 -5.84 21.69
C ALA A 203 -2.02 -6.54 22.48
N ASP A 204 -1.67 -7.54 23.27
CA ASP A 204 -2.59 -8.16 24.23
C ASP A 204 -2.58 -7.46 25.60
N ASN A 205 -1.85 -6.35 25.71
CA ASN A 205 -1.69 -5.58 26.94
C ASN A 205 -1.79 -4.07 26.66
N LYS A 206 -2.32 -3.33 27.65
CA LYS A 206 -2.54 -1.89 27.55
C LYS A 206 -1.27 -1.03 27.49
N GLN A 207 -0.11 -1.62 27.82
CA GLN A 207 1.19 -0.97 27.73
C GLN A 207 1.78 -1.05 26.32
N TYR A 208 1.15 -1.78 25.40
CA TYR A 208 1.65 -2.04 24.04
C TYR A 208 3.05 -2.68 24.02
N SER A 209 3.43 -3.34 25.12
CA SER A 209 4.71 -4.06 25.20
C SER A 209 4.66 -5.28 24.29
N GLY A 210 5.68 -5.45 23.45
CA GLY A 210 5.71 -6.53 22.45
C GLY A 210 4.62 -6.41 21.38
N SER A 211 4.12 -5.19 21.13
CA SER A 211 3.12 -4.99 20.07
C SER A 211 3.67 -5.35 18.70
N ASN A 212 2.81 -5.96 17.87
CA ASN A 212 3.05 -6.00 16.43
C ASN A 212 2.84 -4.58 15.89
N GLN A 213 3.91 -3.96 15.39
CA GLN A 213 3.95 -2.58 14.89
C GLN A 213 4.06 -2.52 13.36
N GLU A 214 3.79 -3.64 12.70
CA GLU A 214 3.72 -3.69 11.25
C GLU A 214 2.65 -2.69 10.75
N LYS A 215 2.92 -2.12 9.58
CA LYS A 215 2.00 -1.20 8.91
C LYS A 215 1.50 -1.86 7.65
N GLY A 216 0.18 -1.85 7.45
CA GLY A 216 -0.41 -2.11 6.15
C GLY A 216 -0.24 -0.87 5.27
N ILE A 217 0.57 -0.95 4.21
CA ILE A 217 0.81 0.17 3.28
C ILE A 217 0.20 -0.18 1.93
N PHE A 218 -0.72 0.66 1.47
CA PHE A 218 -1.47 0.42 0.22
C PHE A 218 -1.39 1.64 -0.70
N ASP A 219 -1.40 1.45 -2.01
CA ASP A 219 -1.49 2.57 -2.95
C ASP A 219 -2.82 3.30 -2.77
N PHE A 220 -2.78 4.58 -2.40
CA PHE A 220 -3.98 5.41 -2.29
C PHE A 220 -4.34 5.96 -3.66
N THR A 221 -5.53 5.60 -4.15
CA THR A 221 -6.01 6.08 -5.45
C THR A 221 -7.01 7.20 -5.29
N PHE A 222 -6.88 8.30 -6.04
CA PHE A 222 -7.75 9.48 -5.92
C PHE A 222 -8.49 9.81 -7.21
N SER A 223 -8.30 9.03 -8.27
CA SER A 223 -9.00 9.16 -9.54
C SER A 223 -9.08 7.80 -10.25
N GLY A 224 -9.99 7.69 -11.23
CA GLY A 224 -10.10 6.48 -12.06
C GLY A 224 -8.83 6.23 -12.89
N GLU A 225 -8.26 7.27 -13.49
CA GLU A 225 -7.02 7.17 -14.28
C GLU A 225 -5.85 6.62 -13.47
N GLN A 226 -5.64 7.14 -12.27
CA GLN A 226 -4.57 6.67 -11.40
C GLN A 226 -4.85 5.26 -10.87
N GLN A 227 -6.11 4.89 -10.61
CA GLN A 227 -6.46 3.53 -10.23
C GLN A 227 -6.09 2.51 -11.33
N GLU A 228 -6.38 2.83 -12.58
CA GLU A 228 -5.99 1.99 -13.73
C GLU A 228 -4.47 1.91 -13.90
N ALA A 229 -3.77 3.04 -13.74
CA ALA A 229 -2.32 3.08 -13.81
C ALA A 229 -1.67 2.21 -12.72
N THR A 230 -2.14 2.29 -11.48
CA THR A 230 -1.65 1.48 -10.35
C THR A 230 -1.96 -0.01 -10.52
N ALA A 231 -3.14 -0.35 -11.06
CA ALA A 231 -3.53 -1.74 -11.30
C ALA A 231 -2.63 -2.43 -12.34
N ASN A 232 -2.19 -1.69 -13.35
CA ASN A 232 -1.34 -2.18 -14.44
C ASN A 232 0.17 -2.02 -14.17
N ALA A 233 0.55 -1.41 -13.05
CA ALA A 233 1.95 -1.21 -12.71
C ALA A 233 2.69 -2.54 -12.46
N THR A 234 3.94 -2.60 -12.90
CA THR A 234 4.85 -3.71 -12.59
C THR A 234 4.93 -3.95 -11.09
N LYS A 235 4.84 -5.21 -10.67
CA LYS A 235 4.95 -5.59 -9.26
C LYS A 235 6.41 -5.79 -8.89
N PHE A 236 6.81 -5.18 -7.79
CA PHE A 236 8.13 -5.35 -7.18
C PHE A 236 7.96 -6.05 -5.84
N TYR A 237 9.00 -6.75 -5.41
CA TYR A 237 9.10 -7.19 -4.02
C TYR A 237 9.04 -5.99 -3.07
N PRO A 238 8.42 -6.15 -1.90
CA PRO A 238 8.25 -5.04 -0.96
C PRO A 238 9.61 -4.53 -0.50
N ASP A 239 9.82 -3.23 -0.64
CA ASP A 239 10.96 -2.49 -0.13
C ASP A 239 10.56 -1.05 0.18
N GLN A 240 11.35 -0.37 0.99
CA GLN A 240 11.09 1.03 1.36
C GLN A 240 11.33 2.02 0.22
N LEU A 241 11.99 1.59 -0.87
CA LEU A 241 12.04 2.39 -2.10
C LEU A 241 10.63 2.67 -2.61
N THR A 242 9.78 1.64 -2.62
CA THR A 242 8.41 1.71 -3.13
C THR A 242 7.37 2.03 -2.05
N THR A 243 7.44 1.38 -0.88
CA THR A 243 6.45 1.58 0.20
C THR A 243 6.63 2.93 0.90
N GLY A 244 7.87 3.37 1.09
CA GLY A 244 8.23 4.67 1.67
C GLY A 244 8.19 5.84 0.66
N ASN A 245 7.77 5.59 -0.59
CA ASN A 245 7.77 6.57 -1.70
C ASN A 245 9.15 7.24 -1.91
N MET A 246 10.25 6.51 -1.65
CA MET A 246 11.60 7.05 -1.77
C MET A 246 12.08 7.10 -3.23
N ALA A 247 11.61 6.18 -4.07
CA ALA A 247 12.02 6.10 -5.46
C ALA A 247 11.02 5.35 -6.34
N ASP A 248 11.06 5.65 -7.64
CA ASP A 248 10.47 4.84 -8.68
C ASP A 248 11.41 3.73 -9.12
N LYS A 249 10.85 2.56 -9.44
CA LYS A 249 11.60 1.40 -9.93
C LYS A 249 11.18 1.05 -11.36
N THR A 250 12.16 0.69 -12.18
CA THR A 250 11.95 0.10 -13.51
C THR A 250 12.65 -1.25 -13.56
N MET A 251 11.92 -2.33 -13.80
CA MET A 251 12.47 -3.69 -13.79
C MET A 251 13.51 -3.88 -14.89
N ILE A 252 14.66 -4.45 -14.54
CA ILE A 252 15.73 -4.87 -15.46
C ILE A 252 15.65 -6.38 -15.68
N PHE A 253 15.60 -7.13 -14.58
CA PHE A 253 15.59 -8.58 -14.56
C PHE A 253 14.84 -9.08 -13.33
N GLU A 254 14.10 -10.17 -13.50
CA GLU A 254 13.46 -10.89 -12.41
C GLU A 254 13.66 -12.38 -12.62
N LYS A 255 13.93 -13.09 -11.52
CA LYS A 255 13.87 -14.54 -11.46
C LYS A 255 13.14 -14.96 -10.21
N THR A 256 11.97 -15.56 -10.37
CA THR A 256 11.18 -16.20 -9.31
C THR A 256 11.42 -17.70 -9.29
N ASP A 257 10.88 -18.34 -8.25
CA ASP A 257 10.81 -19.80 -8.10
C ASP A 257 12.19 -20.47 -8.17
N ILE A 258 13.22 -19.81 -7.62
CA ILE A 258 14.58 -20.35 -7.58
C ILE A 258 14.61 -21.61 -6.70
N ASN A 259 13.93 -21.57 -5.54
CA ASN A 259 13.79 -22.69 -4.61
C ASN A 259 15.13 -23.36 -4.21
N GLU A 260 16.22 -22.58 -4.15
CA GLU A 260 17.50 -23.10 -3.69
C GLU A 260 17.57 -23.04 -2.17
N THR A 261 17.62 -24.20 -1.52
CA THR A 261 17.68 -24.29 -0.06
C THR A 261 19.08 -24.64 0.42
N GLN A 262 19.56 -23.89 1.41
CA GLN A 262 20.73 -24.23 2.19
C GLN A 262 20.39 -24.27 3.68
N GLN A 263 21.17 -25.01 4.44
CA GLN A 263 20.95 -25.19 5.88
C GLN A 263 22.23 -24.89 6.64
N LEU A 264 22.11 -24.04 7.66
CA LEU A 264 23.14 -23.80 8.64
C LEU A 264 22.60 -24.24 10.00
N ASP A 265 23.10 -25.39 10.47
CA ASP A 265 22.68 -25.99 11.74
C ASP A 265 21.15 -26.21 11.78
N HIS A 266 20.43 -25.51 12.66
CA HIS A 266 18.98 -25.60 12.82
C HIS A 266 18.19 -24.55 12.02
N ILE A 267 18.85 -23.75 11.18
CA ILE A 267 18.21 -22.74 10.35
C ILE A 267 18.30 -23.18 8.89
N LYS A 268 17.15 -23.26 8.24
CA LYS A 268 17.04 -23.49 6.80
C LYS A 268 16.67 -22.17 6.12
N VAL A 269 17.36 -21.86 5.04
CA VAL A 269 17.14 -20.66 4.24
C VAL A 269 16.94 -21.06 2.80
N THR A 270 15.86 -20.58 2.20
CA THR A 270 15.55 -20.81 0.79
C THR A 270 15.61 -19.50 0.03
N LEU A 271 16.41 -19.46 -1.04
CA LEU A 271 16.39 -18.40 -2.03
C LEU A 271 15.19 -18.60 -2.95
N GLU A 272 14.20 -17.72 -2.82
CA GLU A 272 12.95 -17.79 -3.58
C GLU A 272 13.03 -17.00 -4.89
N GLY A 273 13.68 -15.84 -4.86
CA GLY A 273 13.77 -15.02 -6.05
C GLY A 273 14.65 -13.78 -5.92
N VAL A 274 14.91 -13.15 -7.07
CA VAL A 274 15.65 -11.90 -7.17
C VAL A 274 14.99 -10.96 -8.17
N GLN A 275 15.09 -9.66 -7.89
CA GLN A 275 14.71 -8.59 -8.80
C GLN A 275 15.83 -7.56 -8.89
N TYR A 276 16.20 -7.19 -10.11
CA TYR A 276 17.07 -6.05 -10.38
C TYR A 276 16.24 -4.97 -11.02
N ALA A 277 16.34 -3.75 -10.51
CA ALA A 277 15.60 -2.61 -11.03
C ALA A 277 16.45 -1.35 -11.04
N GLU A 278 16.27 -0.52 -12.07
CA GLU A 278 16.75 0.85 -12.05
C GLU A 278 15.94 1.64 -11.03
N VAL A 279 16.61 2.50 -10.28
CA VAL A 279 16.03 3.31 -9.21
C VAL A 279 16.14 4.78 -9.59
N THR A 280 15.00 5.47 -9.61
CA THR A 280 14.92 6.92 -9.80
C THR A 280 14.36 7.55 -8.52
N PRO A 281 15.20 8.19 -7.69
CA PRO A 281 14.74 8.84 -6.46
C PRO A 281 13.64 9.88 -6.74
N THR A 282 12.62 9.91 -5.89
CA THR A 282 11.60 10.97 -5.93
C THR A 282 12.23 12.31 -5.57
N GLU A 283 11.63 13.43 -6.00
CA GLU A 283 12.16 14.78 -5.75
C GLU A 283 12.50 15.02 -4.27
N ALA A 284 11.61 14.59 -3.36
CA ALA A 284 11.80 14.73 -1.91
C ALA A 284 12.98 13.91 -1.36
N ASN A 285 13.43 12.87 -2.08
CA ASN A 285 14.44 11.92 -1.62
C ASN A 285 15.76 12.00 -2.37
N LYS A 286 15.90 12.81 -3.43
CA LYS A 286 17.15 12.95 -4.23
C LYS A 286 18.41 13.12 -3.39
N VAL A 287 18.36 13.98 -2.37
CA VAL A 287 19.51 14.27 -1.49
C VAL A 287 19.98 13.01 -0.76
N ARG A 288 19.06 12.10 -0.41
CA ARG A 288 19.36 10.86 0.31
C ARG A 288 20.17 9.87 -0.53
N PHE A 289 20.12 9.99 -1.86
CA PHE A 289 20.81 9.12 -2.82
C PHE A 289 21.99 9.80 -3.52
N SER A 290 22.43 10.99 -3.07
CA SER A 290 23.47 11.77 -3.75
C SER A 290 24.82 11.08 -3.82
N ASN A 291 25.08 10.11 -2.94
CA ASN A 291 26.32 9.33 -2.91
C ASN A 291 26.49 8.38 -4.12
N PHE A 292 25.44 8.10 -4.89
CA PHE A 292 25.52 7.30 -6.11
C PHE A 292 25.96 8.11 -7.35
N GLY A 293 25.96 9.45 -7.26
CA GLY A 293 26.29 10.35 -8.36
C GLY A 293 25.24 10.35 -9.47
N ASP A 294 25.62 10.87 -10.64
CA ASP A 294 24.67 11.16 -11.73
C ASP A 294 24.46 10.00 -12.71
N ASN A 295 25.18 8.89 -12.53
CA ASN A 295 25.20 7.77 -13.48
C ASN A 295 24.01 6.81 -13.31
N GLY A 296 23.11 7.08 -12.36
CA GLY A 296 21.97 6.23 -12.06
C GLY A 296 22.27 5.15 -11.03
N ILE A 297 21.20 4.49 -10.58
CA ILE A 297 21.21 3.57 -9.46
C ILE A 297 20.50 2.29 -9.87
N VAL A 298 21.06 1.14 -9.49
CA VAL A 298 20.40 -0.15 -9.60
C VAL A 298 20.19 -0.74 -8.21
N ALA A 299 19.00 -1.26 -7.93
CA ALA A 299 18.71 -2.03 -6.73
C ALA A 299 18.55 -3.51 -7.10
N LEU A 300 19.20 -4.38 -6.32
CA LEU A 300 18.93 -5.81 -6.25
C LEU A 300 18.11 -6.07 -5.00
N THR A 301 16.90 -6.60 -5.16
CA THR A 301 16.06 -7.09 -4.06
C THR A 301 16.06 -8.62 -4.09
N VAL A 302 16.50 -9.27 -3.03
CA VAL A 302 16.53 -10.73 -2.86
C VAL A 302 15.42 -11.15 -1.91
N LYS A 303 14.60 -12.13 -2.29
CA LYS A 303 13.58 -12.76 -1.43
C LYS A 303 14.12 -14.08 -0.86
N LEU A 304 14.09 -14.20 0.45
CA LEU A 304 14.52 -15.38 1.20
C LEU A 304 13.42 -15.84 2.16
N ASP A 305 13.19 -17.14 2.23
CA ASP A 305 12.33 -17.76 3.23
C ASP A 305 13.21 -18.43 4.29
N LEU A 306 12.93 -18.16 5.55
CA LEU A 306 13.67 -18.66 6.70
C LEU A 306 12.78 -19.59 7.52
N ASP A 307 13.34 -20.73 7.93
CA ASP A 307 12.71 -21.75 8.76
C ASP A 307 13.60 -21.97 9.99
N ASN A 308 13.20 -21.38 11.12
CA ASN A 308 13.97 -21.36 12.37
C ASN A 308 13.59 -22.58 13.23
N GLN A 309 14.34 -23.67 13.12
CA GLN A 309 14.15 -24.87 13.94
C GLN A 309 15.11 -24.93 15.14
N SER A 310 15.71 -23.79 15.51
CA SER A 310 16.56 -23.68 16.70
C SER A 310 15.73 -23.52 17.98
N ASP A 311 16.39 -23.43 19.13
CA ASP A 311 15.77 -23.20 20.43
C ASP A 311 15.70 -21.71 20.84
N ALA A 312 16.12 -20.80 19.95
CA ALA A 312 16.16 -19.37 20.20
C ALA A 312 15.48 -18.56 19.07
N PRO A 313 14.93 -17.38 19.38
CA PRO A 313 14.44 -16.47 18.35
C PRO A 313 15.60 -15.94 17.50
N LEU A 314 15.34 -15.79 16.21
CA LEU A 314 16.26 -15.20 15.25
C LEU A 314 15.94 -13.73 15.06
N SER A 315 16.93 -12.85 15.22
CA SER A 315 16.75 -11.44 14.89
C SER A 315 16.85 -11.22 13.37
N MET A 316 15.76 -10.79 12.74
CA MET A 316 15.70 -10.53 11.30
C MET A 316 16.35 -9.21 10.91
N ARG A 317 16.36 -8.24 11.84
CA ARG A 317 16.98 -6.92 11.64
C ARG A 317 18.51 -6.98 11.63
N ASN A 318 19.08 -7.93 12.36
CA ASN A 318 20.52 -8.00 12.60
C ASN A 318 21.21 -9.06 11.73
N ILE A 319 20.53 -9.58 10.71
CA ILE A 319 21.16 -10.45 9.72
C ILE A 319 21.97 -9.57 8.78
N ASP A 320 23.30 -9.62 8.94
CA ASP A 320 24.20 -9.01 8.00
C ASP A 320 24.20 -9.79 6.68
N SER A 321 24.38 -9.10 5.56
CA SER A 321 24.48 -9.73 4.25
C SER A 321 25.29 -8.87 3.30
N LYS A 322 26.01 -9.54 2.39
CA LYS A 322 26.76 -8.87 1.32
C LYS A 322 26.64 -9.65 0.01
N VAL A 323 26.74 -8.94 -1.10
CA VAL A 323 26.92 -9.53 -2.42
C VAL A 323 28.40 -9.45 -2.78
N VAL A 324 29.01 -10.59 -3.03
CA VAL A 324 30.37 -10.73 -3.54
C VAL A 324 30.34 -10.59 -5.06
N LEU A 325 31.19 -9.73 -5.61
CA LEU A 325 31.21 -9.36 -7.02
C LEU A 325 32.37 -10.05 -7.75
N ASP A 326 32.08 -10.73 -8.86
CA ASP A 326 33.09 -11.38 -9.72
C ASP A 326 34.07 -12.26 -8.92
N ASN A 327 33.58 -12.97 -7.90
CA ASN A 327 34.32 -13.78 -6.90
C ASN A 327 35.18 -12.98 -5.89
N ASP A 328 35.95 -11.97 -6.33
CA ASP A 328 36.88 -11.25 -5.44
C ASP A 328 37.04 -9.74 -5.74
N ARG A 329 36.28 -9.20 -6.70
CA ARG A 329 36.43 -7.81 -7.15
C ARG A 329 35.96 -6.79 -6.12
N GLY A 330 35.04 -7.17 -5.24
CA GLY A 330 34.51 -6.31 -4.20
C GLY A 330 33.25 -6.89 -3.56
N ASN A 331 32.72 -6.16 -2.59
CA ASN A 331 31.49 -6.52 -1.88
C ASN A 331 30.54 -5.32 -1.81
N ILE A 332 29.23 -5.58 -1.92
CA ILE A 332 28.17 -4.61 -1.63
C ILE A 332 27.38 -5.10 -0.44
N PHE A 333 27.25 -4.27 0.59
CA PHE A 333 26.48 -4.59 1.78
C PHE A 333 25.00 -4.26 1.58
N ALA A 334 24.16 -5.05 2.25
CA ALA A 334 22.73 -4.80 2.34
C ALA A 334 22.43 -3.39 2.88
N GLN A 335 21.43 -2.74 2.31
CA GLN A 335 21.03 -1.38 2.62
C GLN A 335 19.80 -1.40 3.52
N GLY A 336 19.98 -1.69 4.81
CA GLY A 336 18.88 -1.86 5.76
C GLY A 336 17.90 -0.68 5.87
N MET A 337 18.31 0.54 5.48
CA MET A 337 17.42 1.71 5.42
C MET A 337 16.32 1.60 4.35
N VAL A 338 16.54 0.80 3.31
CA VAL A 338 15.59 0.63 2.22
C VAL A 338 14.90 -0.75 2.24
N GLU A 339 15.14 -1.54 3.28
CA GLU A 339 14.52 -2.85 3.48
C GLU A 339 13.20 -2.73 4.26
N PRO A 340 12.28 -3.70 4.12
CA PRO A 340 11.14 -3.83 5.02
C PRO A 340 11.62 -3.92 6.49
N SER A 341 10.90 -3.24 7.39
CA SER A 341 11.24 -3.19 8.82
C SER A 341 10.71 -4.37 9.63
N GLU A 342 9.85 -5.19 9.03
CA GLU A 342 9.18 -6.34 9.64
C GLU A 342 9.35 -7.58 8.73
N PRO A 343 9.28 -8.80 9.31
CA PRO A 343 9.23 -9.06 10.75
C PRO A 343 10.56 -8.71 11.43
N LYS A 344 10.53 -8.25 12.69
CA LYS A 344 11.75 -7.99 13.47
C LYS A 344 12.48 -9.26 13.91
N GLU A 345 11.74 -10.33 14.12
CA GLU A 345 12.23 -11.62 14.57
C GLU A 345 11.39 -12.78 14.05
N ILE A 346 11.94 -13.99 14.12
CA ILE A 346 11.22 -15.25 13.90
C ILE A 346 11.47 -16.13 15.13
N ASN A 347 10.41 -16.55 15.84
CA ASN A 347 10.59 -17.38 17.03
C ASN A 347 11.08 -18.79 16.70
N ALA A 348 11.50 -19.52 17.73
CA ALA A 348 11.81 -20.93 17.63
C ALA A 348 10.59 -21.73 17.10
N GLY A 349 10.82 -22.53 16.07
CA GLY A 349 9.80 -23.33 15.38
C GLY A 349 8.98 -22.59 14.32
N GLU A 350 9.22 -21.29 14.11
CA GLU A 350 8.47 -20.46 13.16
C GLU A 350 9.23 -20.26 11.83
N GLN A 351 8.48 -19.76 10.86
CA GLN A 351 8.98 -19.37 9.54
C GLN A 351 8.73 -17.88 9.30
N GLY A 352 9.53 -17.28 8.44
CA GLY A 352 9.32 -15.89 8.03
C GLY A 352 10.08 -15.54 6.76
N GLU A 353 9.62 -14.48 6.10
CA GLU A 353 10.23 -13.97 4.87
C GLU A 353 11.21 -12.84 5.19
N LYS A 354 12.34 -12.79 4.49
CA LYS A 354 13.29 -11.67 4.49
C LYS A 354 13.48 -11.15 3.07
N TYR A 355 13.40 -9.83 2.94
CA TYR A 355 13.84 -9.11 1.76
C TYR A 355 15.15 -8.38 2.08
N HIS A 356 16.20 -8.64 1.31
CA HIS A 356 17.44 -7.86 1.35
C HIS A 356 17.59 -7.00 0.12
N VAL A 357 18.02 -5.75 0.32
CA VAL A 357 18.16 -4.77 -0.77
C VAL A 357 19.61 -4.32 -0.86
N PHE A 358 20.21 -4.46 -2.02
CA PHE A 358 21.56 -4.01 -2.33
C PHE A 358 21.48 -2.93 -3.40
N MET A 359 22.28 -1.88 -3.28
CA MET A 359 22.25 -0.75 -4.22
C MET A 359 23.62 -0.53 -4.84
N PHE A 360 23.62 -0.28 -6.15
CA PHE A 360 24.82 -0.14 -6.98
C PHE A 360 24.75 1.18 -7.74
N ARG A 361 25.91 1.76 -8.02
CA ARG A 361 26.02 2.73 -9.12
C ARG A 361 25.83 1.97 -10.42
N LYS A 362 24.98 2.49 -11.32
CA LYS A 362 24.59 1.76 -12.53
C LYS A 362 25.77 1.49 -13.47
N ASP A 363 26.69 2.44 -13.60
CA ASP A 363 27.92 2.30 -14.39
C ASP A 363 28.82 1.17 -13.90
N GLU A 364 28.91 0.96 -12.58
CA GLU A 364 29.65 -0.15 -12.00
C GLU A 364 28.88 -1.47 -12.13
N PHE A 365 27.57 -1.44 -11.88
CA PHE A 365 26.69 -2.59 -11.99
C PHE A 365 26.82 -3.28 -13.35
N GLU A 366 26.90 -2.54 -14.45
CA GLU A 366 27.02 -3.07 -15.80
C GLU A 366 28.36 -3.78 -16.07
N LEU A 367 29.40 -3.54 -15.26
CA LEU A 367 30.72 -4.15 -15.40
C LEU A 367 30.85 -5.50 -14.69
N PHE A 368 29.94 -5.81 -13.76
CA PHE A 368 29.99 -7.05 -12.98
C PHE A 368 29.22 -8.17 -13.69
N LYS A 369 29.73 -9.39 -13.57
CA LYS A 369 29.24 -10.58 -14.29
C LYS A 369 28.59 -11.60 -13.38
N THR A 370 29.16 -11.82 -12.20
CA THR A 370 28.63 -12.81 -11.24
C THR A 370 28.42 -12.18 -9.88
N PHE A 371 27.34 -12.60 -9.24
CA PHE A 371 26.94 -12.16 -7.91
C PHE A 371 26.69 -13.38 -7.03
N ASP A 372 27.38 -13.44 -5.89
CA ASP A 372 27.13 -14.43 -4.87
C ASP A 372 26.68 -13.73 -3.59
N LEU A 373 25.49 -14.07 -3.10
CA LEU A 373 25.00 -13.60 -1.82
C LEU A 373 25.68 -14.40 -0.70
N GLU A 374 26.39 -13.71 0.18
CA GLU A 374 26.77 -14.24 1.48
C GLU A 374 25.75 -13.75 2.52
N PHE A 375 24.95 -14.70 3.05
CA PHE A 375 23.82 -14.44 3.94
C PHE A 375 24.16 -14.86 5.38
N GLY A 376 24.04 -13.93 6.32
CA GLY A 376 24.47 -14.06 7.70
C GLY A 376 25.75 -13.26 8.01
N PRO A 377 26.30 -13.39 9.23
CA PRO A 377 25.95 -14.38 10.24
C PRO A 377 24.61 -14.11 10.92
N PHE A 378 24.04 -15.16 11.52
CA PHE A 378 22.82 -15.05 12.30
C PHE A 378 23.15 -14.67 13.75
N VAL A 379 22.36 -13.76 14.29
CA VAL A 379 22.47 -13.33 15.68
C VAL A 379 21.12 -13.51 16.40
N GLY A 380 21.21 -13.79 17.69
CA GLY A 380 20.06 -13.81 18.57
C GLY A 380 19.56 -12.39 18.86
N GLU A 381 18.42 -12.30 19.52
CA GLU A 381 17.86 -11.02 19.98
C GLU A 381 18.83 -10.24 20.90
N ASP A 382 19.63 -10.96 21.69
CA ASP A 382 20.65 -10.37 22.57
C ASP A 382 21.89 -9.83 21.84
N GLY A 383 21.87 -9.88 20.50
CA GLY A 383 22.96 -9.44 19.62
C GLY A 383 24.16 -10.38 19.60
N LYS A 384 24.07 -11.57 20.22
CA LYS A 384 25.14 -12.55 20.17
C LYS A 384 25.04 -13.42 18.92
N ASP A 385 26.21 -13.69 18.36
CA ASP A 385 26.40 -14.64 17.28
C ASP A 385 25.94 -16.05 17.69
N LEU A 386 25.06 -16.63 16.88
CA LEU A 386 24.49 -17.96 17.13
C LEU A 386 25.34 -19.09 16.52
N PHE A 387 26.12 -18.84 15.46
CA PHE A 387 26.79 -19.89 14.69
C PHE A 387 28.26 -19.62 14.38
N LYS A 388 28.94 -18.86 15.25
CA LYS A 388 30.39 -18.58 15.17
C LYS A 388 30.80 -17.90 13.85
N GLY A 389 29.96 -16.99 13.37
CA GLY A 389 30.25 -16.17 12.19
C GLY A 389 30.06 -16.90 10.87
N LYS A 390 29.46 -18.09 10.89
CA LYS A 390 29.18 -18.85 9.65
C LYS A 390 28.06 -18.19 8.86
N THR A 391 28.19 -18.27 7.54
CA THR A 391 27.26 -17.73 6.56
C THR A 391 26.84 -18.80 5.56
N LEU A 392 25.75 -18.55 4.86
CA LEU A 392 25.31 -19.31 3.69
C LEU A 392 25.71 -18.57 2.41
N THR A 393 25.90 -19.27 1.30
CA THR A 393 26.32 -18.64 0.04
C THR A 393 25.45 -19.08 -1.11
N PHE A 394 24.72 -18.16 -1.72
CA PHE A 394 23.83 -18.43 -2.85
C PHE A 394 24.34 -17.74 -4.11
N ALA A 395 24.41 -18.45 -5.23
CA ALA A 395 24.69 -17.84 -6.52
C ALA A 395 23.44 -17.12 -7.02
N LEU A 396 23.54 -15.82 -7.30
CA LEU A 396 22.40 -15.03 -7.75
C LEU A 396 22.34 -15.00 -9.29
N PRO A 397 21.18 -15.34 -9.89
CA PRO A 397 21.01 -15.22 -11.33
C PRO A 397 21.00 -13.76 -11.76
N ARG A 398 21.49 -13.50 -12.98
CA ARG A 398 21.60 -12.17 -13.57
C ARG A 398 21.35 -12.23 -15.08
#